data_AF-A0A956JSV5-F1
#
_entry.id   AF-A0A956JSV5-F1
#
_cell.length_a   1.000
_cell.length_b   1.000
_cell.length_c   1.000
_cell.angle_alpha   90.00
_cell.angle_beta   90.00
_cell.angle_gamma   90.00
#
_symmetry.space_group_name_H-M   'P 1'
#
loop_
_entity.id
_entity.type
_entity.pdbx_description
1 polymer ?
#
loop_
_entity_poly.entity_id
_entity_poly.type
_entity_poly.pdbx_seq_one_letter_code
_entity_poly.pdbx_strand_id
1 'polypeptide(L)'
;MLVRTIVRSVALSALSLALLAPTAHAEATTAKKKAETSSKVLIKLDTTAIKLQRDDVRQLYLQAKQQVRFGQIEEAVKGFRAVYRREGLADVLFDMAECEARLGHMAAALSLHRRYVRSFKTPLDRLVAAARFGAIVKRIQQERRSASAQTPAPSAGATRARNRP
;
A
#
# COMPACT_ATOMS: atom_id res chain seq x y z
N MET A 1 -7.92 -55.34 4.94
CA MET A 1 -7.96 -54.20 3.99
C MET A 1 -9.39 -54.03 3.47
N LEU A 2 -9.92 -52.79 3.48
CA LEU A 2 -11.22 -52.30 2.97
C LEU A 2 -12.48 -52.76 3.76
N VAL A 3 -13.11 -51.93 4.62
CA VAL A 3 -13.95 -50.74 4.38
C VAL A 3 -15.20 -51.03 3.53
N ARG A 4 -16.40 -50.99 4.16
CA ARG A 4 -17.63 -50.31 3.68
C ARG A 4 -18.84 -50.55 4.63
N THR A 5 -19.23 -49.60 5.47
CA THR A 5 -20.29 -48.55 5.26
C THR A 5 -21.70 -49.16 5.04
N ILE A 6 -22.51 -49.30 6.11
CA ILE A 6 -23.67 -48.46 6.50
C ILE A 6 -24.74 -48.42 5.38
N VAL A 7 -25.75 -49.30 5.40
CA VAL A 7 -27.05 -49.24 6.14
C VAL A 7 -28.03 -48.19 5.58
N ARG A 8 -29.01 -48.73 4.83
CA ARG A 8 -30.49 -48.50 4.84
C ARG A 8 -31.00 -47.05 4.98
N SER A 9 -31.66 -46.50 3.96
CA SER A 9 -33.08 -46.72 3.58
C SER A 9 -34.13 -46.25 4.60
N VAL A 10 -35.03 -45.40 4.09
CA VAL A 10 -36.47 -45.28 4.44
C VAL A 10 -36.74 -44.58 5.78
N ALA A 11 -37.06 -43.29 5.79
CA ALA A 11 -38.39 -42.67 5.59
C ALA A 11 -39.33 -42.76 6.81
N LEU A 12 -40.07 -41.66 6.99
CA LEU A 12 -41.31 -41.42 7.73
C LEU A 12 -41.27 -40.59 9.02
N SER A 13 -42.25 -39.66 9.04
CA SER A 13 -42.97 -39.09 10.17
C SER A 13 -42.27 -37.98 10.97
N ALA A 14 -42.96 -36.97 11.48
CA ALA A 14 -44.20 -36.26 11.17
C ALA A 14 -44.23 -35.09 12.19
N LEU A 15 -44.71 -33.93 11.73
CA LEU A 15 -45.60 -33.02 12.47
C LEU A 15 -45.26 -32.61 13.93
N SER A 16 -44.73 -31.39 14.10
CA SER A 16 -44.92 -30.40 15.19
C SER A 16 -43.82 -29.35 15.00
N LEU A 17 -43.97 -28.03 15.06
CA LEU A 17 -44.87 -27.16 15.80
C LEU A 17 -44.75 -25.76 15.15
N ALA A 18 -45.87 -25.06 14.95
CA ALA A 18 -45.84 -23.65 14.57
C ALA A 18 -45.39 -22.79 15.77
N LEU A 19 -44.47 -21.83 15.57
CA LEU A 19 -44.57 -20.43 16.01
C LEU A 19 -43.27 -19.65 15.72
N LEU A 20 -43.43 -18.35 15.46
CA LEU A 20 -42.42 -17.28 15.42
C LEU A 20 -41.53 -17.13 14.16
N ALA A 21 -42.00 -16.31 13.23
CA ALA A 21 -41.12 -15.39 12.50
C ALA A 21 -40.75 -14.21 13.44
N PRO A 22 -39.85 -13.26 13.09
CA PRO A 22 -38.97 -13.16 11.90
C PRO A 22 -37.49 -12.84 12.28
N THR A 23 -36.56 -12.90 11.34
CA THR A 23 -35.55 -11.83 11.03
C THR A 23 -34.30 -12.37 10.32
N ALA A 24 -33.81 -11.52 9.42
CA ALA A 24 -32.43 -11.43 8.94
C ALA A 24 -31.90 -12.59 8.06
N HIS A 25 -31.86 -12.35 6.75
CA HIS A 25 -30.58 -12.31 6.02
C HIS A 25 -30.75 -11.50 4.73
N ALA A 26 -30.55 -10.20 4.85
CA ALA A 26 -30.34 -9.28 3.74
C ALA A 26 -28.96 -8.63 3.90
N GLU A 27 -27.87 -9.37 3.71
CA GLU A 27 -26.51 -8.79 3.70
C GLU A 27 -25.59 -9.52 2.73
N ALA A 28 -25.71 -9.21 1.44
CA ALA A 28 -24.69 -9.58 0.44
C ALA A 28 -24.43 -8.49 -0.61
N THR A 29 -24.86 -7.24 -0.39
CA THR A 29 -24.74 -6.17 -1.41
C THR A 29 -24.13 -4.86 -0.91
N THR A 30 -23.74 -4.74 0.36
CA THR A 30 -23.25 -3.47 0.94
C THR A 30 -21.73 -3.29 0.95
N ALA A 31 -20.94 -4.28 0.55
CA ALA A 31 -19.47 -4.15 0.51
C ALA A 31 -18.92 -3.39 -0.71
N LYS A 32 -19.68 -3.30 -1.82
CA LYS A 32 -19.21 -2.63 -3.05
C LYS A 32 -19.34 -1.10 -2.99
N LYS A 33 -20.35 -0.59 -2.27
CA LYS A 33 -20.68 0.85 -2.28
C LYS A 33 -19.81 1.70 -1.34
N LYS A 34 -19.18 1.08 -0.34
CA LYS A 34 -18.33 1.80 0.63
C LYS A 34 -16.91 2.06 0.09
N ALA A 35 -16.43 1.23 -0.83
CA ALA A 35 -15.17 1.47 -1.54
C ALA A 35 -15.28 2.66 -2.52
N GLU A 36 -16.42 2.82 -3.16
CA GLU A 36 -16.67 3.87 -4.16
C GLU A 36 -16.74 5.28 -3.55
N THR A 37 -17.31 5.40 -2.35
CA THR A 37 -17.35 6.67 -1.60
C THR A 37 -15.98 7.03 -1.00
N SER A 38 -15.16 6.04 -0.64
CA SER A 38 -13.82 6.28 -0.08
C SER A 38 -12.83 6.82 -1.13
N SER A 39 -13.01 6.49 -2.41
CA SER A 39 -12.24 7.09 -3.51
C SER A 39 -12.60 8.56 -3.75
N LYS A 40 -13.80 9.02 -3.37
CA LYS A 40 -14.27 10.40 -3.59
C LYS A 40 -13.73 11.43 -2.57
N VAL A 41 -13.24 10.98 -1.41
CA VAL A 41 -12.73 11.86 -0.33
C VAL A 41 -11.20 12.01 -0.36
N LEU A 42 -10.50 11.23 -1.18
CA LEU A 42 -9.04 11.34 -1.37
C LEU A 42 -8.61 12.45 -2.34
N ILE A 43 -9.56 13.20 -2.89
CA ILE A 43 -9.34 14.27 -3.87
C ILE A 43 -8.86 15.56 -3.18
N LYS A 44 -7.84 15.47 -2.33
CA LYS A 44 -6.93 16.62 -2.17
C LYS A 44 -5.96 16.55 -3.35
N LEU A 45 -6.48 16.98 -4.49
CA LEU A 45 -5.95 17.00 -5.86
C LEU A 45 -4.55 16.40 -6.03
N ASP A 46 -4.48 15.09 -6.27
CA ASP A 46 -3.32 14.54 -6.96
C ASP A 46 -3.48 14.85 -8.46
N THR A 47 -2.72 15.83 -8.96
CA THR A 47 -2.78 16.26 -10.36
C THR A 47 -2.47 15.12 -11.33
N THR A 48 -1.75 14.09 -10.89
CA THR A 48 -1.46 12.89 -11.68
C THR A 48 -2.72 12.09 -11.96
N ALA A 49 -3.62 11.98 -10.99
CA ALA A 49 -4.89 11.25 -11.14
C ALA A 49 -5.83 11.90 -12.16
N ILE A 50 -5.72 13.22 -12.33
CA ILE A 50 -6.50 14.01 -13.31
C ILE A 50 -6.01 13.74 -14.74
N LYS A 51 -4.70 13.47 -14.93
CA LYS A 51 -4.11 13.18 -16.25
C LYS A 51 -4.42 11.77 -16.77
N LEU A 52 -4.87 10.87 -15.90
CA LEU A 52 -5.22 9.51 -16.25
C LEU A 52 -6.58 9.47 -16.98
N GLN A 53 -6.57 9.02 -18.23
CA GLN A 53 -7.76 9.02 -19.10
C GLN A 53 -8.74 7.91 -18.73
N ARG A 54 -8.23 6.75 -18.30
CA ARG A 54 -9.05 5.57 -18.02
C ARG A 54 -9.35 5.45 -16.52
N ASP A 55 -10.62 5.27 -16.18
CA ASP A 55 -11.05 5.20 -14.78
C ASP A 55 -10.45 4.02 -14.03
N ASP A 56 -10.28 2.87 -14.69
CA ASP A 56 -9.65 1.68 -14.11
C ASP A 56 -8.19 1.94 -13.73
N VAL A 57 -7.45 2.65 -14.59
CA VAL A 57 -6.07 3.05 -14.32
C VAL A 57 -6.01 4.12 -13.23
N ARG A 58 -6.96 5.05 -13.22
CA ARG A 58 -7.08 6.04 -12.14
C ARG A 58 -7.32 5.37 -10.79
N GLN A 59 -8.21 4.39 -10.70
CA GLN A 59 -8.43 3.64 -9.45
C GLN A 59 -7.19 2.88 -9.01
N LEU A 60 -6.48 2.22 -9.95
CA LEU A 60 -5.20 1.57 -9.66
C LEU A 60 -4.16 2.54 -9.09
N TYR A 61 -4.06 3.75 -9.66
CA TYR A 61 -3.17 4.79 -9.16
C TYR A 61 -3.56 5.24 -7.75
N LEU A 62 -4.84 5.52 -7.51
CA LEU A 62 -5.33 5.93 -6.20
C LEU A 62 -5.11 4.83 -5.14
N GLN A 63 -5.33 3.57 -5.49
CA GLN A 63 -5.04 2.42 -4.63
C GLN A 63 -3.56 2.35 -4.28
N ALA A 64 -2.66 2.53 -5.25
CA ALA A 64 -1.22 2.57 -4.99
C ALA A 64 -0.85 3.73 -4.05
N LYS A 65 -1.45 4.91 -4.20
CA LYS A 65 -1.24 6.04 -3.28
C LYS A 65 -1.76 5.75 -1.88
N GLN A 66 -2.89 5.03 -1.74
CA GLN A 66 -3.35 4.56 -0.43
C GLN A 66 -2.34 3.60 0.20
N GLN A 67 -1.79 2.65 -0.57
CA GLN A 67 -0.76 1.72 -0.08
C GLN A 67 0.48 2.46 0.44
N VAL A 68 0.92 3.51 -0.25
CA VAL A 68 2.01 4.39 0.26
C VAL A 68 1.65 5.00 1.62
N ARG A 69 0.41 5.48 1.79
CA ARG A 69 -0.05 6.07 3.05
C ARG A 69 -0.11 5.06 4.19
N PHE A 70 -0.39 3.80 3.89
CA PHE A 70 -0.41 2.70 4.87
C PHE A 70 0.97 2.07 5.10
N GLY A 71 2.03 2.56 4.45
CA GLY A 71 3.38 2.00 4.57
C GLY A 71 3.62 0.71 3.78
N GLN A 72 2.64 0.29 2.96
CA GLN A 72 2.73 -0.85 2.04
C GLN A 72 3.48 -0.44 0.77
N ILE A 73 4.76 -0.08 0.93
CA ILE A 73 5.54 0.56 -0.14
C ILE A 73 5.83 -0.41 -1.29
N GLU A 74 6.03 -1.70 -1.02
CA GLU A 74 6.31 -2.71 -2.04
C GLU A 74 5.09 -2.97 -2.94
N GLU A 75 3.90 -3.07 -2.35
CA GLU A 75 2.64 -3.18 -3.07
C GLU A 75 2.38 -1.93 -3.91
N ALA A 76 2.65 -0.75 -3.33
CA ALA A 76 2.52 0.51 -4.05
C ALA A 76 3.40 0.55 -5.31
N VAL A 77 4.65 0.09 -5.24
CA VAL A 77 5.54 0.00 -6.41
C VAL A 77 4.96 -0.91 -7.49
N LYS A 78 4.36 -2.05 -7.11
CA LYS A 78 3.68 -2.95 -8.06
C LYS A 78 2.48 -2.25 -8.72
N GLY A 79 1.68 -1.53 -7.93
CA GLY A 79 0.55 -0.73 -8.41
C GLY A 79 0.97 0.36 -9.40
N PHE A 80 1.96 1.19 -9.04
CA PHE A 80 2.48 2.23 -9.92
C PHE A 80 3.11 1.67 -11.19
N ARG A 81 3.83 0.53 -11.11
CA ARG A 81 4.37 -0.13 -12.30
C ARG A 81 3.25 -0.58 -13.25
N ALA A 82 2.12 -1.05 -12.71
CA ALA A 82 0.95 -1.42 -13.52
C ALA A 82 0.34 -0.19 -14.22
N VAL A 83 0.21 0.93 -13.50
CA VAL A 83 -0.25 2.22 -14.06
C VAL A 83 0.69 2.71 -15.15
N TYR A 84 2.00 2.73 -14.89
CA TYR A 84 3.01 3.20 -15.84
C TYR A 84 3.04 2.38 -17.12
N ARG A 85 2.86 1.05 -17.04
CA ARG A 85 2.78 0.19 -18.23
C ARG A 85 1.59 0.50 -19.13
N ARG A 86 0.50 1.04 -18.58
CA ARG A 86 -0.73 1.33 -19.33
C ARG A 86 -0.73 2.73 -19.94
N GLU A 87 -0.24 3.73 -19.20
CA GLU A 87 -0.38 5.15 -19.59
C GLU A 87 0.97 5.87 -19.81
N GLY A 88 2.09 5.27 -19.40
CA GLY A 88 3.43 5.83 -19.64
C GLY A 88 3.72 7.18 -18.98
N LEU A 89 2.90 7.60 -18.01
CA LEU A 89 3.02 8.93 -17.40
C LEU A 89 4.33 9.10 -16.60
N ALA A 90 5.04 10.19 -16.88
CA ALA A 90 6.28 10.54 -16.19
C ALA A 90 6.09 10.73 -14.69
N ASP A 91 4.99 11.36 -14.26
CA ASP A 91 4.70 11.60 -12.85
C ASP A 91 4.68 10.29 -12.02
N VAL A 92 4.24 9.18 -12.63
CA VAL A 92 4.24 7.86 -12.01
C VAL A 92 5.66 7.31 -11.82
N LEU A 93 6.61 7.64 -12.71
CA LEU A 93 8.02 7.31 -12.52
C LEU A 93 8.60 8.02 -11.29
N PHE A 94 8.17 9.26 -11.04
CA PHE A 94 8.60 10.00 -9.85
C PHE A 94 8.06 9.35 -8.57
N ASP A 95 6.78 9.01 -8.53
CA ASP A 95 6.16 8.30 -7.40
C ASP A 95 6.86 6.94 -7.14
N MET A 96 7.19 6.19 -8.20
CA MET A 96 7.97 4.95 -8.08
C MET A 96 9.37 5.20 -7.53
N ALA A 97 10.07 6.24 -8.00
CA ALA A 97 11.41 6.57 -7.54
C ALA A 97 11.42 6.94 -6.05
N GLU A 98 10.42 7.69 -5.58
CA GLU A 98 10.25 7.99 -4.15
C GLU A 98 10.03 6.70 -3.33
N CYS A 99 9.17 5.80 -3.82
CA CYS A 99 8.91 4.53 -3.13
C CYS A 99 10.17 3.66 -3.02
N GLU A 100 10.92 3.49 -4.10
CA GLU A 100 12.19 2.73 -4.11
C GLU A 100 13.23 3.36 -3.19
N ALA A 101 13.29 4.70 -3.12
CA ALA A 101 14.16 5.40 -2.17
C ALA A 101 13.77 5.12 -0.71
N ARG A 102 12.47 5.08 -0.40
CA ARG A 102 11.96 4.74 0.95
C ARG A 102 12.29 3.30 1.35
N LEU A 103 12.24 2.36 0.39
CA LEU A 103 12.67 0.97 0.59
C LEU A 103 14.19 0.83 0.76
N GLY A 104 14.98 1.83 0.34
CA GLY A 104 16.44 1.78 0.39
C GLY A 104 17.11 1.31 -0.89
N HIS A 105 16.33 1.02 -1.94
CA HIS A 105 16.81 0.60 -3.25
C HIS A 105 17.29 1.82 -4.06
N MET A 106 18.34 2.48 -3.59
CA MET A 106 18.82 3.75 -4.15
C MET A 106 19.22 3.64 -5.64
N ALA A 107 19.78 2.51 -6.07
CA ALA A 107 20.13 2.29 -7.47
C ALA A 107 18.88 2.28 -8.37
N ALA A 108 17.81 1.59 -7.96
CA ALA A 108 16.54 1.56 -8.68
C ALA A 108 15.88 2.94 -8.70
N ALA A 109 15.87 3.61 -7.55
CA ALA A 109 15.32 4.95 -7.38
C ALA A 109 16.01 5.97 -8.32
N LEU A 110 17.35 5.97 -8.38
CA LEU A 110 18.11 6.83 -9.29
C LEU A 110 17.83 6.52 -10.76
N SER A 111 17.72 5.24 -11.13
CA SER A 111 17.40 4.83 -12.51
C SER A 111 16.03 5.35 -12.94
N LEU A 112 15.02 5.19 -12.10
CA LEU A 112 13.66 5.70 -12.34
C LEU A 112 13.64 7.23 -12.41
N HIS A 113 14.34 7.90 -11.49
CA HIS A 113 14.42 9.34 -11.49
C HIS A 113 15.13 9.89 -12.73
N ARG A 114 16.19 9.24 -13.22
CA ARG A 114 16.83 9.60 -14.49
C ARG A 114 15.86 9.51 -15.67
N ARG A 115 14.99 8.50 -15.71
CA ARG A 115 13.93 8.38 -16.74
C ARG A 115 12.90 9.50 -16.62
N TYR A 116 12.49 9.84 -15.41
CA TYR A 116 11.61 10.98 -15.13
C TYR A 116 12.24 12.32 -15.57
N VAL A 117 13.51 12.57 -15.26
CA VAL A 117 14.19 13.80 -15.70
C VAL A 117 14.27 13.86 -17.23
N ARG A 118 14.48 12.73 -17.91
CA ARG A 118 14.51 12.68 -19.39
C ARG A 118 13.17 13.00 -20.05
N SER A 119 12.03 12.89 -19.37
CA SER A 119 10.74 13.24 -19.97
C SER A 119 10.49 14.75 -20.07
N PHE A 120 11.28 15.57 -19.38
CA PHE A 120 11.17 17.02 -19.46
C PHE A 120 11.91 17.57 -20.68
N LYS A 121 11.26 18.50 -21.39
CA LYS A 121 11.84 19.16 -22.56
C LYS A 121 12.79 20.29 -22.18
N THR A 122 12.50 21.02 -21.11
CA THR A 122 13.28 22.21 -20.74
C THR A 122 14.41 21.85 -19.76
N PRO A 123 15.57 22.53 -19.83
CA PRO A 123 16.64 22.35 -18.86
C PRO A 123 16.23 22.79 -17.44
N LEU A 124 15.39 23.82 -17.32
CA LEU A 124 14.92 24.31 -16.03
C LEU A 124 14.06 23.26 -15.31
N ASP A 125 13.09 22.65 -16.01
CA ASP A 125 12.25 21.61 -15.42
C ASP A 125 13.05 20.40 -14.97
N ARG A 126 14.09 20.03 -15.75
CA ARG A 126 15.03 18.95 -15.38
C ARG A 126 15.77 19.27 -14.08
N LEU A 127 16.20 20.51 -13.91
CA LEU A 127 16.91 20.95 -12.71
C LEU A 127 15.98 20.98 -11.49
N VAL A 128 14.75 21.49 -11.65
CA VAL A 128 13.72 21.48 -10.60
C VAL A 128 13.36 20.04 -10.19
N ALA A 129 13.17 19.15 -11.16
CA ALA A 129 12.91 17.73 -10.92
C ALA A 129 14.06 17.07 -10.12
N ALA A 130 15.31 17.31 -10.52
CA ALA A 130 16.49 16.79 -9.85
C ALA A 130 16.62 17.32 -8.41
N ALA A 131 16.42 18.62 -8.20
CA ALA A 131 16.45 19.24 -6.89
C ALA A 131 15.38 18.67 -5.95
N ARG A 132 14.15 18.50 -6.46
CA ARG A 132 13.04 17.93 -5.70
C ARG A 132 13.33 16.49 -5.23
N PHE A 133 13.90 15.66 -6.10
CA PHE A 133 14.27 14.29 -5.70
C PHE A 133 15.44 14.28 -4.70
N GLY A 134 16.43 15.16 -4.88
CA GLY A 134 17.51 15.32 -3.91
C GLY A 134 17.01 15.70 -2.51
N ALA A 135 16.00 16.56 -2.41
CA ALA A 135 15.36 16.90 -1.13
C ALA A 135 14.68 15.69 -0.46
N ILE A 136 13.99 14.84 -1.25
CA ILE A 136 13.35 13.61 -0.75
C ILE A 136 14.41 12.65 -0.20
N VAL A 137 15.49 12.40 -0.95
CA VAL A 137 16.55 11.49 -0.51
C VAL A 137 17.20 11.99 0.78
N LYS A 138 17.48 13.30 0.88
CA LYS A 138 18.00 13.90 2.11
C LYS A 138 17.06 13.70 3.30
N ARG A 139 15.75 13.93 3.10
CA ARG A 139 14.74 13.71 4.13
C ARG A 139 14.73 12.25 4.61
N ILE A 140 14.68 11.29 3.68
CA ILE A 140 14.69 9.85 4.00
C ILE A 140 15.97 9.46 4.76
N GLN A 141 17.13 10.00 4.39
CA GLN A 141 18.39 9.74 5.09
C GLN A 141 18.38 10.33 6.51
N GLN A 142 17.84 11.53 6.70
CA GLN A 142 17.70 12.13 8.02
C GLN A 142 16.75 11.33 8.91
N GLU A 143 15.58 10.94 8.41
CA GLU A 143 14.62 10.09 9.12
C GLU A 143 15.28 8.78 9.60
N ARG A 144 16.06 8.13 8.74
CA ARG A 144 16.82 6.91 9.09
C ARG A 144 17.91 7.14 10.13
N ARG A 145 18.66 8.26 10.03
CA ARG A 145 19.69 8.61 11.02
C ARG A 145 19.07 8.89 12.40
N SER A 146 17.97 9.64 12.44
CA SER A 146 17.25 9.93 13.67
C SER A 146 16.67 8.65 14.31
N ALA A 147 16.13 7.74 13.49
CA ALA A 147 15.66 6.44 13.98
C ALA A 147 16.81 5.60 14.58
N SER A 148 17.99 5.59 13.94
CA SER A 148 19.16 4.88 14.47
C SER A 148 19.74 5.49 15.75
N ALA A 149 19.66 6.81 15.92
CA ALA A 149 20.15 7.50 17.12
C ALA A 149 19.23 7.32 18.34
N GLN A 150 17.95 7.01 18.12
CA GLN A 150 16.94 6.82 19.17
C GLN A 150 16.86 5.38 19.70
N THR A 151 17.72 4.47 19.24
CA THR A 151 17.85 3.15 19.88
C THR A 151 18.93 3.26 20.96
N PRO A 152 18.59 3.52 22.24
CA PRO A 152 19.59 3.48 23.30
C PRO A 152 20.17 2.07 23.34
N ALA A 153 21.49 1.97 23.27
CA ALA A 153 22.18 0.72 23.54
C ALA A 153 21.66 0.13 24.87
N PRO A 154 21.34 -1.17 24.94
CA PRO A 154 21.02 -1.79 26.22
C PRO A 154 22.20 -1.51 27.15
N SER A 155 21.92 -0.82 28.26
CA SER A 155 22.92 -0.41 29.24
C SER A 155 23.66 -1.63 29.74
N ALA A 156 24.87 -1.85 29.20
CA ALA A 156 25.78 -2.84 29.71
C ALA A 156 26.20 -2.42 31.12
N GLY A 157 25.75 -3.20 32.12
CA GLY A 157 26.46 -3.36 33.38
C GLY A 157 26.32 -2.23 34.40
N ALA A 158 25.16 -2.14 35.06
CA ALA A 158 25.06 -1.57 36.41
C ALA A 158 24.68 -2.63 37.44
N THR A 159 25.27 -3.83 37.34
CA THR A 159 25.24 -4.82 38.44
C THR A 159 26.35 -4.47 39.43
N ARG A 160 26.23 -3.35 40.14
CA ARG A 160 27.07 -3.10 41.33
C ARG A 160 26.47 -3.90 42.48
N ALA A 161 26.89 -5.16 42.54
CA ALA A 161 26.61 -6.07 43.63
C ALA A 161 26.96 -5.39 44.96
N ARG A 162 25.91 -5.26 45.76
CA ARG A 162 25.91 -4.80 47.14
C ARG A 162 26.62 -5.88 47.96
N ASN A 163 27.89 -5.70 48.29
CA ASN A 163 28.57 -6.56 49.25
C ASN A 163 29.06 -5.71 50.43
N ARG A 164 28.45 -5.99 51.58
CA ARG A 164 28.70 -5.38 52.89
C ARG A 164 29.08 -6.53 53.83
N PRO A 165 30.25 -6.47 54.45
CA PRO A 165 30.38 -6.78 55.87
C PRO A 165 30.36 -5.49 56.69
#